data_AF-A0A9P1JZS1-F1
#
_entry.id   AF-A0A9P1JZS1-F1
#
_cell.length_a   1.000
_cell.length_b   1.000
_cell.length_c   1.000
_cell.angle_alpha   90.00
_cell.angle_beta   90.00
_cell.angle_gamma   90.00
#
_symmetry.space_group_name_H-M   'P 1'
#
loop_
_entity.id
_entity.type
_entity.pdbx_description
1 polymer ?
#
loop_
_entity_poly.entity_id
_entity_poly.type
_entity_poly.pdbx_seq_one_letter_code
_entity_poly.pdbx_strand_id
1 'polypeptide(L)'
;MALSKARREQSAALQAMIAPLHAQGLTSAEIGKRIGTSSRTVGNHLALMGLKGNGSALRIPKTLRRSLAVVQPRQEEDDAPPGPEWIMSRAEIVAKEQAKKHLIRAMGDRPTEAQTRQLFEVSHRLDLDRRARSALRRISQ
;
A
#
# COMPACT_ATOMS: atom_id res chain seq x y z
N MET A 1 22.47 32.77 14.86
CA MET A 1 21.28 33.64 14.76
C MET A 1 20.05 32.86 15.17
N ALA A 2 19.34 33.28 16.22
CA ALA A 2 18.09 32.65 16.63
C ALA A 2 16.96 33.07 15.69
N LEU A 3 16.25 32.11 15.09
CA LEU A 3 15.01 32.37 14.35
C LEU A 3 13.98 33.02 15.28
N SER A 4 13.28 34.05 14.81
CA SER A 4 12.19 34.69 15.56
C SER A 4 11.09 33.66 15.92
N LYS A 5 10.41 33.86 17.05
CA LYS A 5 9.36 32.95 17.54
C LYS A 5 8.32 32.63 16.46
N ALA A 6 7.82 33.65 15.77
CA ALA A 6 6.86 33.51 14.67
C ALA A 6 7.37 32.62 13.53
N ARG A 7 8.66 32.68 13.21
CA ARG A 7 9.26 31.87 12.14
C ARG A 7 9.41 30.40 12.55
N ARG A 8 9.62 30.13 13.85
CA ARG A 8 9.63 28.76 14.38
C ARG A 8 8.24 28.14 14.34
N GLU A 9 7.21 28.89 14.71
CA GLU A 9 5.82 28.44 14.67
C GLU A 9 5.36 28.15 13.23
N GLN A 10 5.68 29.02 12.27
CA GLN A 10 5.41 28.78 10.85
C GLN A 10 6.13 27.54 10.32
N SER A 11 7.39 27.33 10.74
CA SER A 11 8.15 26.13 10.37
C SER A 11 7.54 24.86 10.97
N ALA A 12 7.11 24.90 12.23
CA ALA A 12 6.50 23.76 12.91
C ALA A 12 5.14 23.40 12.27
N ALA A 13 4.33 24.39 11.92
CA ALA A 13 3.08 24.19 11.20
C ALA A 13 3.31 23.53 9.83
N LEU A 14 4.32 23.99 9.08
CA LEU A 14 4.70 23.37 7.80
C LEU A 14 5.20 21.93 7.98
N GLN A 15 6.00 21.67 9.01
CA GLN A 15 6.48 20.32 9.33
C GLN A 15 5.32 19.37 9.67
N ALA A 16 4.34 19.83 10.45
CA ALA A 16 3.15 19.05 10.80
C ALA A 16 2.30 18.71 9.56
N MET A 17 2.28 19.55 8.53
CA MET A 17 1.63 19.24 7.25
C MET A 17 2.45 18.28 6.38
N ILE A 18 3.79 18.40 6.40
CA ILE A 18 4.69 17.60 5.56
C ILE A 18 4.82 16.16 6.07
N ALA A 19 4.90 15.94 7.39
CA ALA A 19 5.12 14.63 7.99
C ALA A 19 4.10 13.55 7.57
N PRO A 20 2.77 13.76 7.66
CA PRO A 20 1.80 12.74 7.24
C PRO A 20 1.82 12.51 5.74
N LEU A 21 2.06 13.55 4.93
CA LEU A 21 2.15 13.40 3.47
C LEU A 21 3.42 12.63 3.05
N HIS A 22 4.52 12.80 3.77
CA HIS A 22 5.76 12.03 3.52
C HIS A 22 5.61 10.57 3.96
N ALA A 23 4.90 10.31 5.06
CA ALA A 23 4.58 8.95 5.52
C ALA A 23 3.71 8.17 4.51
N GLN A 24 2.82 8.86 3.79
CA GLN A 24 2.05 8.31 2.66
C GLN A 24 2.89 8.03 1.39
N GLY A 25 4.21 8.22 1.45
CA GLY A 25 5.12 7.95 0.34
C GLY A 25 5.22 9.06 -0.71
N LEU A 26 4.55 10.22 -0.52
CA LEU A 26 4.59 11.29 -1.51
C LEU A 26 5.99 11.88 -1.65
N THR A 27 6.34 12.29 -2.87
CA THR A 27 7.59 12.99 -3.15
C THR A 27 7.49 14.46 -2.76
N SER A 28 8.62 15.11 -2.47
CA SER A 28 8.67 16.54 -2.11
C SER A 28 7.96 17.47 -3.11
N ALA A 29 7.91 17.08 -4.39
CA ALA A 29 7.19 17.82 -5.42
C ALA A 29 5.67 17.69 -5.29
N GLU A 30 5.16 16.52 -4.91
CA GLU A 30 3.73 16.27 -4.75
C GLU A 30 3.20 16.89 -3.45
N ILE A 31 3.93 16.72 -2.35
CA ILE A 31 3.54 17.40 -1.10
C ILE A 31 3.62 18.91 -1.28
N GLY A 32 4.63 19.43 -2.01
CA GLY A 32 4.71 20.84 -2.37
C GLY A 32 3.48 21.35 -3.13
N LYS A 33 3.04 20.62 -4.17
CA LYS A 33 1.82 20.96 -4.90
C LYS A 33 0.57 20.95 -4.03
N ARG A 34 0.49 20.01 -3.07
CA ARG A 34 -0.70 19.84 -2.23
C ARG A 34 -0.85 20.91 -1.15
N ILE A 35 0.28 21.40 -0.62
CA ILE A 35 0.29 22.47 0.40
C ILE A 35 0.60 23.85 -0.17
N GLY A 36 0.78 23.96 -1.49
CA GLY A 36 1.06 25.23 -2.17
C GLY A 36 2.47 25.77 -1.93
N THR A 37 3.46 24.92 -1.66
CA THR A 37 4.86 25.33 -1.44
C THR A 37 5.83 24.69 -2.43
N SER A 38 7.05 25.24 -2.50
CA SER A 38 8.07 24.73 -3.41
C SER A 38 8.60 23.37 -2.95
N SER A 39 8.92 22.48 -3.89
CA SER A 39 9.55 21.18 -3.59
C SER A 39 10.86 21.31 -2.82
N ARG A 40 11.61 22.39 -3.07
CA ARG A 40 12.84 22.74 -2.35
C ARG A 40 12.56 23.08 -0.89
N THR A 41 11.51 23.84 -0.62
CA THR A 41 11.06 24.16 0.75
C THR A 41 10.73 22.87 1.50
N VAL A 42 9.93 21.99 0.89
CA VAL A 42 9.59 20.68 1.48
C VAL A 42 10.85 19.85 1.77
N GLY A 43 11.77 19.77 0.81
CA GLY A 43 13.04 19.05 0.97
C GLY A 43 13.88 19.57 2.13
N ASN A 44 13.98 20.89 2.30
CA ASN A 44 14.69 21.49 3.43
C ASN A 44 14.03 21.14 4.77
N HIS A 45 12.70 21.18 4.86
CA HIS A 45 11.99 20.80 6.09
C HIS A 45 12.10 19.31 6.40
N LEU A 46 12.07 18.43 5.38
CA LEU A 46 12.34 17.00 5.55
C LEU A 46 13.75 16.74 6.06
N ALA A 47 14.76 17.41 5.51
CA ALA A 47 16.14 17.31 5.96
C ALA A 47 16.30 17.79 7.42
N LEU A 48 15.61 18.87 7.81
CA LEU A 48 15.57 19.35 9.20
C LEU A 48 14.90 18.36 10.16
N MET A 49 13.99 17.51 9.66
CA MET A 49 13.37 16.41 10.42
C MET A 49 14.17 15.11 10.35
N GLY A 50 15.32 15.07 9.67
CA GLY A 50 16.12 13.86 9.47
C GLY A 50 15.53 12.85 8.47
N LEU A 51 14.50 13.25 7.72
CA LEU A 51 13.81 12.38 6.76
C LEU A 51 14.40 12.54 5.36
N LYS A 52 14.71 11.41 4.71
CA LYS A 52 15.17 11.42 3.31
C LYS A 52 13.98 11.55 2.36
N GLY A 53 14.10 12.42 1.37
CA GLY A 53 13.05 12.61 0.38
C GLY A 53 12.81 11.34 -0.45
N ASN A 54 11.56 10.89 -0.50
CA ASN A 54 11.12 9.68 -1.22
C ASN A 54 11.44 9.72 -2.72
N GLY A 55 11.66 10.91 -3.30
CA GLY A 55 12.00 11.10 -4.71
C GLY A 55 13.47 10.90 -5.09
N SER A 56 14.38 10.69 -4.12
CA SER A 56 15.82 10.53 -4.41
C SER A 56 16.20 9.10 -4.83
N ALA A 57 15.41 8.09 -4.46
CA ALA A 57 15.70 6.69 -4.79
C ALA A 57 15.28 6.30 -6.21
N LEU A 58 14.43 7.12 -6.86
CA LEU A 58 13.76 6.75 -8.10
C LEU A 58 13.68 7.96 -9.03
N ARG A 59 14.78 8.26 -9.74
CA ARG A 59 14.72 9.03 -11.00
C ARG A 59 14.05 8.17 -12.07
N ILE A 60 12.77 7.88 -11.88
CA ILE A 60 11.96 7.17 -12.86
C ILE A 60 11.76 8.13 -14.05
N PRO A 61 12.14 7.72 -15.28
CA PRO A 61 11.95 8.55 -16.45
C PRO A 61 10.48 8.92 -16.61
N LYS A 62 10.21 10.15 -17.07
CA LYS A 62 8.88 10.76 -17.17
C LYS A 62 7.87 9.89 -17.93
N THR A 63 8.35 9.01 -18.80
CA THR A 63 7.61 8.02 -19.59
C THR A 63 6.96 6.90 -18.76
N LEU A 64 7.56 6.53 -17.61
CA LEU A 64 7.05 5.47 -16.73
C LEU A 64 6.15 5.98 -15.61
N ARG A 65 5.98 7.31 -15.48
CA ARG A 65 5.10 7.91 -14.45
C ARG A 65 3.62 7.64 -14.68
N ARG A 66 3.18 7.54 -15.94
CA ARG A 66 1.77 7.29 -16.28
C ARG A 66 1.36 5.83 -16.08
N SER A 67 2.32 4.91 -16.24
CA SER A 67 2.12 3.47 -15.98
C SER A 67 2.17 3.13 -14.50
N LEU A 68 2.90 3.88 -13.67
CA LEU A 68 2.90 3.71 -12.21
C LEU A 68 1.73 4.40 -11.50
N ALA A 69 1.08 5.40 -12.11
CA ALA A 69 -0.10 6.06 -11.53
C ALA A 69 -1.36 5.18 -11.49
N VAL A 70 -1.36 4.03 -12.18
CA VAL A 70 -2.42 3.01 -12.09
C VAL A 70 -2.24 2.13 -10.85
N VAL A 71 -1.04 2.13 -10.24
CA VAL A 71 -0.84 1.56 -8.91
C VAL A 71 -1.20 2.64 -7.90
N GLN A 72 -2.51 2.85 -7.71
CA GLN A 72 -2.99 3.51 -6.50
C GLN A 72 -2.38 2.78 -5.29
N PRO A 73 -2.02 3.49 -4.21
CA PRO A 73 -1.64 2.83 -2.97
C PRO A 73 -2.77 1.85 -2.63
N ARG A 74 -2.38 0.59 -2.46
CA ARG A 74 -3.19 -0.44 -1.82
C ARG A 74 -3.81 0.22 -0.59
N GLN A 75 -5.13 0.33 -0.56
CA GLN A 75 -5.81 0.86 0.61
C GLN A 75 -5.34 0.01 1.80
N GLU A 76 -4.82 0.66 2.84
CA GLU A 76 -4.32 0.03 4.08
C GLU A 76 -5.40 -0.79 4.81
N GLU A 77 -6.64 -0.79 4.32
CA GLU A 77 -7.72 -1.70 4.71
C GLU A 77 -7.40 -3.19 4.41
N ASP A 78 -6.50 -3.49 3.45
CA ASP A 78 -6.07 -4.86 3.13
C ASP A 78 -4.89 -5.37 3.99
N ASP A 79 -4.24 -4.49 4.77
CA ASP A 79 -3.09 -4.84 5.62
C ASP A 79 -3.49 -5.05 7.10
N ALA A 80 -4.77 -4.86 7.43
CA ALA A 80 -5.30 -5.33 8.71
C ALA A 80 -5.19 -6.86 8.74
N PRO A 81 -4.50 -7.46 9.74
CA PRO A 81 -4.42 -8.91 9.83
C PRO A 81 -5.85 -9.45 9.87
N PRO A 82 -6.21 -10.36 8.96
CA PRO A 82 -7.59 -10.80 8.83
C PRO A 82 -8.04 -11.38 10.17
N GLY A 83 -9.05 -10.76 10.77
CA GLY A 83 -9.63 -11.19 12.03
C GLY A 83 -10.25 -12.59 11.92
N PRO A 84 -10.70 -13.18 13.04
CA PRO A 84 -11.25 -14.54 13.06
C PRO A 84 -12.46 -14.73 12.12
N GLU A 85 -13.17 -13.66 11.78
CA GLU A 85 -14.27 -13.59 10.79
C GLU A 85 -13.87 -14.03 9.37
N TRP A 86 -12.57 -14.08 9.05
CA TRP A 86 -12.07 -14.44 7.73
C TRP A 86 -11.72 -15.92 7.61
N ILE A 87 -11.82 -16.66 8.71
CA ILE A 87 -11.47 -18.07 8.78
C ILE A 87 -12.65 -18.88 8.26
N MET A 88 -12.42 -19.52 7.12
CA MET A 88 -13.37 -20.43 6.52
C MET A 88 -13.46 -21.70 7.37
N SER A 89 -14.64 -22.30 7.41
CA SER A 89 -14.78 -23.62 8.02
C SER A 89 -13.95 -24.65 7.25
N ARG A 90 -13.58 -25.75 7.92
CA ARG A 90 -12.85 -26.85 7.29
C ARG A 90 -13.56 -27.37 6.04
N ALA A 91 -14.89 -27.44 6.06
CA ALA A 91 -15.70 -27.90 4.93
C ALA A 91 -15.64 -26.91 3.76
N GLU A 92 -15.68 -25.61 4.03
CA GLU A 92 -15.62 -24.57 3.00
C GLU A 92 -14.24 -24.51 2.34
N ILE A 93 -13.16 -24.72 3.09
CA ILE A 93 -11.80 -24.81 2.54
C ILE A 93 -11.72 -25.96 1.54
N VAL A 94 -12.19 -27.15 1.94
CA VAL A 94 -12.18 -28.32 1.07
C VAL A 94 -13.01 -28.07 -0.19
N ALA A 95 -14.19 -27.45 -0.07
CA ALA A 95 -15.03 -27.11 -1.20
C ALA A 95 -14.35 -26.13 -2.16
N LYS A 96 -13.67 -25.08 -1.65
CA LYS A 96 -12.93 -24.11 -2.48
C LYS A 96 -11.71 -24.74 -3.15
N GLU A 97 -10.98 -25.62 -2.47
CA GLU A 97 -9.86 -26.35 -3.08
C GLU A 97 -10.34 -27.29 -4.20
N GLN A 98 -11.47 -27.99 -4.00
CA GLN A 98 -12.09 -28.80 -5.05
C GLN A 98 -12.55 -27.93 -6.23
N ALA A 99 -13.20 -26.80 -5.97
CA ALA A 99 -13.61 -25.84 -7.00
C ALA A 99 -12.40 -25.30 -7.78
N LYS A 100 -11.30 -24.98 -7.11
CA LYS A 100 -10.04 -24.57 -7.74
C LYS A 100 -9.50 -25.66 -8.67
N LYS A 101 -9.45 -26.91 -8.20
CA LYS A 101 -8.96 -28.05 -8.99
C LYS A 101 -9.84 -28.30 -10.21
N HIS A 102 -11.16 -28.27 -10.04
CA HIS A 102 -12.10 -28.39 -11.15
C HIS A 102 -11.93 -27.26 -12.17
N LEU A 103 -11.75 -26.02 -11.71
CA LEU A 103 -11.55 -24.87 -12.58
C LEU A 103 -10.24 -24.99 -13.37
N ILE A 104 -9.13 -25.34 -12.72
CA ILE A 104 -7.84 -25.58 -13.41
C ILE A 104 -7.97 -26.69 -14.45
N ARG A 105 -8.69 -27.78 -14.13
CA ARG A 105 -8.93 -28.87 -15.07
C ARG A 105 -9.81 -28.44 -16.26
N ALA A 106 -10.76 -27.54 -16.03
CA ALA A 106 -11.68 -27.03 -17.04
C ALA A 106 -11.06 -25.94 -17.94
N MET A 107 -9.98 -25.29 -17.50
CA MET A 107 -9.31 -24.21 -18.23
C MET A 107 -8.55 -24.66 -19.49
N GLY A 108 -8.13 -25.93 -19.56
CA GLY A 108 -7.34 -26.45 -20.69
C GLY A 108 -6.09 -25.59 -20.98
N ASP A 109 -5.69 -25.49 -22.25
CA ASP A 109 -4.50 -24.72 -22.67
C ASP A 109 -4.77 -23.21 -22.86
N ARG A 110 -6.04 -22.80 -22.97
CA ARG A 110 -6.44 -21.38 -23.09
C ARG A 110 -7.63 -21.06 -22.19
N PRO A 111 -7.38 -20.63 -20.94
CA PRO A 111 -8.44 -20.20 -20.04
C PRO A 111 -9.13 -18.94 -20.54
N THR A 112 -10.44 -18.83 -20.32
CA THR A 112 -11.17 -17.59 -20.56
C THR A 112 -10.86 -16.55 -19.48
N GLU A 113 -11.10 -15.27 -19.77
CA GLU A 113 -10.91 -14.18 -18.80
C GLU A 113 -11.79 -14.39 -17.55
N ALA A 114 -13.03 -14.83 -17.73
CA ALA A 114 -13.93 -15.15 -16.62
C ALA A 114 -13.41 -16.30 -15.75
N GLN A 115 -12.89 -17.36 -16.35
CA GLN A 115 -12.27 -18.46 -15.61
C GLN A 115 -11.02 -17.98 -14.85
N THR A 116 -10.18 -17.17 -15.49
CA THR A 116 -8.96 -16.62 -14.88
C THR A 116 -9.29 -15.76 -13.66
N ARG A 117 -10.32 -14.90 -13.79
CA ARG A 117 -10.83 -14.09 -12.69
C ARG A 117 -11.38 -14.95 -11.55
N GLN A 118 -12.17 -15.97 -11.87
CA GLN A 118 -12.73 -16.90 -10.89
C GLN A 118 -11.62 -17.69 -10.17
N LEU A 119 -10.55 -18.09 -10.86
CA LEU A 119 -9.40 -18.78 -10.27
C LEU A 119 -8.64 -17.87 -9.32
N PHE A 120 -8.47 -16.61 -9.71
CA PHE A 120 -7.88 -15.59 -8.87
C PHE A 120 -8.68 -15.39 -7.59
N GLU A 121 -10.00 -15.23 -7.67
CA GLU A 121 -10.88 -15.06 -6.51
C GLU A 121 -10.81 -16.26 -5.55
N VAL A 122 -10.90 -17.48 -6.08
CA VAL A 122 -10.80 -18.70 -5.26
C VAL A 122 -9.42 -18.83 -4.61
N SER A 123 -8.36 -18.51 -5.35
CA SER A 123 -6.98 -18.57 -4.81
C SER A 123 -6.73 -17.49 -3.76
N HIS A 124 -7.21 -16.27 -4.01
CA HIS A 124 -7.10 -15.15 -3.08
C HIS A 124 -7.80 -15.48 -1.75
N ARG A 125 -9.01 -16.06 -1.82
CA ARG A 125 -9.75 -16.42 -0.60
C ARG A 125 -9.06 -17.51 0.23
N LEU A 126 -8.49 -18.52 -0.41
CA LEU A 126 -7.70 -19.57 0.26
C LEU A 126 -6.41 -19.00 0.89
N ASP A 127 -5.76 -18.02 0.24
CA ASP A 127 -4.57 -17.35 0.78
C ASP A 127 -4.90 -16.53 2.03
N LEU A 128 -6.01 -15.79 2.00
CA LEU A 128 -6.50 -15.02 3.15
C LEU A 128 -6.77 -15.91 4.37
N ASP A 129 -7.42 -17.05 4.20
CA ASP A 129 -7.66 -18.01 5.30
C ASP A 129 -6.33 -18.55 5.88
N ARG A 130 -5.35 -18.88 5.04
CA ARG A 130 -4.02 -19.32 5.49
C ARG A 130 -3.29 -18.24 6.28
N ARG A 131 -3.38 -16.99 5.83
CA ARG A 131 -2.80 -15.83 6.53
C ARG A 131 -3.48 -15.60 7.88
N ALA A 132 -4.81 -15.64 7.93
CA ALA A 132 -5.59 -15.48 9.16
C ALA A 132 -5.21 -16.53 10.21
N ARG A 133 -5.18 -17.81 9.82
CA ARG A 133 -4.75 -18.91 10.70
C ARG A 133 -3.31 -18.74 11.18
N SER A 134 -2.41 -18.30 10.30
CA SER A 134 -1.00 -18.06 10.64
C SER A 134 -0.83 -16.88 11.60
N ALA A 135 -1.61 -15.81 11.42
CA ALA A 135 -1.62 -14.65 12.30
C ALA A 135 -2.15 -15.01 13.70
N LEU A 136 -3.28 -15.72 13.78
CA LEU A 136 -3.81 -16.21 15.06
C LEU A 136 -2.81 -17.10 15.80
N ARG A 137 -2.09 -17.98 15.09
CA ARG A 137 -1.06 -18.83 15.70
C ARG A 137 0.09 -18.02 16.31
N ARG A 138 0.47 -16.88 15.71
CA ARG A 138 1.52 -15.99 16.23
C ARG A 138 1.08 -15.20 17.46
N ILE A 139 -0.22 -14.86 17.56
CA ILE A 139 -0.77 -14.10 18.69
C ILE A 139 -0.97 -15.00 19.92
N SER A 140 -1.16 -16.31 19.71
CA SER A 140 -1.39 -17.29 20.79
C SER A 140 -0.10 -17.90 21.39
N GLN A 141 1.09 -17.45 20.96
CA GLN A 141 2.40 -17.87 21.50
C GLN A 141 2.97 -16.81 22.43
#